data_AF-A0A1S4B3Y5-F1
#
_entry.id   AF-A0A1S4B3Y5-F1
#
_cell.length_a   1.000
_cell.length_b   1.000
_cell.length_c   1.000
_cell.angle_alpha   90.00
_cell.angle_beta   90.00
_cell.angle_gamma   90.00
#
_symmetry.space_group_name_H-M   'P 1'
#
loop_
_entity.id
_entity.type
_entity.pdbx_description
1 polymer ?
#
loop_
_entity_poly.entity_id
_entity_poly.type
_entity_poly.pdbx_seq_one_letter_code
_entity_poly.pdbx_strand_id
1 'polypeptide(L)'
;MIQLTLDKRLSLWEKYCLHNCFKVPHGFSLPKADGPSGDTSFDINAVENPELDEKLDFLRNKISEVGKESAELNRELQALERQSMLSDHSAASLTEALELYQQLAADEKFEELVRTASDFQTKVENLATRMVEDTEHRRAKKIRTSNGEMFRLNNDEGLLSATLEELQVFGDDIKTLRD
;
A
#
# COMPACT_ATOMS: atom_id res chain seq x y z
N MET A 1 -28.46 -40.20 -0.58
CA MET A 1 -28.91 -41.59 -0.83
C MET A 1 -27.82 -42.64 -0.57
N ILE A 2 -26.55 -42.35 -0.87
CA ILE A 2 -25.42 -43.28 -0.63
C ILE A 2 -25.18 -43.53 0.87
N GLN A 3 -25.15 -42.47 1.69
CA GLN A 3 -24.91 -42.57 3.13
C GLN A 3 -25.93 -43.48 3.83
N LEU A 4 -27.22 -43.28 3.58
CA LEU A 4 -28.30 -44.08 4.18
C LEU A 4 -28.21 -45.58 3.80
N THR A 5 -27.77 -45.88 2.58
CA THR A 5 -27.53 -47.26 2.13
C THR A 5 -26.30 -47.87 2.80
N LEU A 6 -25.23 -47.09 2.98
CA LEU A 6 -24.02 -47.52 3.67
C LEU A 6 -24.31 -47.79 5.16
N ASP A 7 -24.98 -46.87 5.84
CA ASP A 7 -25.36 -47.00 7.25
C ASP A 7 -26.19 -48.26 7.47
N LYS A 8 -27.19 -48.51 6.63
CA LYS A 8 -28.01 -49.73 6.71
C LYS A 8 -27.18 -51.01 6.58
N ARG A 9 -26.20 -51.03 5.67
CA ARG A 9 -25.32 -52.19 5.46
C ARG A 9 -24.35 -52.39 6.62
N LEU A 10 -23.76 -51.30 7.14
CA LEU A 10 -22.87 -51.35 8.29
C LEU A 10 -23.60 -51.80 9.55
N SER A 11 -24.82 -51.31 9.79
CA SER A 11 -25.64 -51.76 10.93
C SER A 11 -26.01 -53.26 10.84
N LEU A 12 -26.24 -53.78 9.64
CA LEU A 12 -26.45 -55.22 9.43
C LEU A 12 -25.18 -56.02 9.70
N TRP A 13 -24.03 -55.54 9.23
CA TRP A 13 -22.74 -56.17 9.44
C TRP A 13 -22.34 -56.19 10.93
N GLU A 14 -22.52 -55.07 11.64
CA GLU A 14 -22.27 -54.98 13.08
C GLU A 14 -23.12 -55.99 13.86
N LYS A 15 -24.44 -56.04 13.60
CA LYS A 15 -25.33 -57.02 14.21
C LYS A 15 -24.88 -58.45 13.94
N TYR A 16 -24.47 -58.74 12.71
CA TYR A 16 -23.97 -60.06 12.34
C TYR A 16 -22.70 -60.42 13.11
N CYS A 17 -21.71 -59.52 13.18
CA CYS A 17 -20.45 -59.76 13.88
C CYS A 17 -20.66 -59.97 15.38
N LEU A 18 -21.50 -59.13 16.01
CA LEU A 18 -21.82 -59.27 17.43
C LEU A 18 -22.56 -60.58 17.74
N HIS A 19 -23.40 -61.06 16.82
CA HIS A 19 -24.16 -62.27 17.05
C HIS A 19 -23.38 -63.56 16.74
N ASN A 20 -22.49 -63.53 15.74
CA ASN A 20 -21.88 -64.75 15.19
C ASN A 20 -20.35 -64.81 15.33
N CYS A 21 -19.65 -63.68 15.27
CA CYS A 21 -18.18 -63.67 15.23
C CYS A 21 -17.58 -63.47 16.63
N PHE A 22 -18.16 -62.56 17.42
CA PHE A 22 -17.64 -62.18 18.73
C PHE A 22 -18.46 -62.74 19.91
N LYS A 23 -19.44 -63.59 19.63
CA LYS A 23 -20.25 -64.26 20.64
C LYS A 23 -19.66 -65.63 20.97
N VAL A 24 -19.54 -65.92 22.27
CA VAL A 24 -19.20 -67.27 22.74
C VAL A 24 -20.38 -68.20 22.44
N PRO A 25 -20.19 -69.31 21.71
CA PRO A 25 -21.27 -70.24 21.38
C PRO A 25 -21.95 -70.82 22.63
N HIS A 26 -23.26 -71.10 22.52
CA HIS A 26 -24.00 -71.70 23.63
C HIS A 26 -23.41 -73.07 24.00
N GLY A 27 -23.16 -73.29 25.30
CA GLY A 27 -22.48 -74.49 25.80
C GLY A 27 -20.98 -74.31 26.02
N PHE A 28 -20.39 -73.21 25.54
CA PHE A 28 -19.05 -72.79 25.90
C PHE A 28 -19.15 -71.71 26.96
N SER A 29 -18.43 -71.91 28.05
CA SER A 29 -18.19 -70.86 29.05
C SER A 29 -16.74 -70.44 28.92
N LEU A 30 -16.51 -69.13 28.89
CA LEU A 30 -15.20 -68.61 29.22
C LEU A 30 -14.84 -69.13 30.64
N PRO A 31 -13.57 -69.51 30.89
CA PRO A 31 -13.11 -69.74 32.25
C PRO A 31 -13.56 -68.57 33.11
N LYS A 32 -14.27 -68.85 34.21
CA LYS A 32 -14.70 -67.78 35.10
C LYS A 32 -13.45 -67.03 35.56
N ALA A 33 -13.48 -65.71 35.42
CA ALA A 33 -12.45 -64.82 35.96
C ALA A 33 -12.57 -64.72 37.50
N ASP A 34 -12.78 -65.86 38.17
CA ASP A 34 -12.80 -65.95 39.62
C ASP A 34 -11.33 -66.09 40.08
N GLY A 35 -10.58 -64.99 39.90
CA GLY A 35 -9.14 -64.88 40.09
C GLY A 35 -8.50 -64.03 38.99
N PRO A 36 -7.34 -63.39 39.22
CA PRO A 36 -6.66 -62.67 38.15
C PRO A 36 -6.46 -63.65 37.01
N SER A 37 -7.08 -63.37 35.87
CA SER A 37 -7.11 -64.23 34.68
C SER A 37 -5.67 -64.49 34.21
N GLY A 38 -5.09 -65.57 34.72
CA GLY A 38 -3.68 -65.95 34.56
C GLY A 38 -3.54 -67.46 34.56
N ASP A 39 -4.37 -68.14 33.75
CA ASP A 39 -4.21 -69.58 33.48
C ASP A 39 -4.02 -69.83 31.97
N THR A 40 -3.37 -68.88 31.29
CA THR A 40 -2.18 -69.30 30.55
C THR A 40 -1.17 -69.70 31.61
N SER A 41 -0.71 -70.95 31.59
CA SER A 41 0.31 -71.51 32.49
C SER A 41 1.70 -70.86 32.36
N PHE A 42 1.77 -69.57 32.04
CA PHE A 42 2.91 -68.76 32.33
C PHE A 42 2.77 -68.33 33.78
N ASP A 43 3.67 -68.84 34.60
CA ASP A 43 3.91 -68.37 35.95
C ASP A 43 4.34 -66.88 35.88
N ILE A 44 3.35 -65.98 35.81
CA ILE A 44 3.55 -64.52 35.71
C ILE A 44 4.27 -63.99 36.96
N ASN A 45 4.28 -64.76 38.06
CA ASN A 45 4.99 -64.40 39.29
C ASN A 45 6.42 -64.95 39.38
N ALA A 46 6.95 -65.66 38.36
CA ALA A 46 8.26 -66.30 38.46
C ALA A 46 9.30 -65.92 37.40
N VAL A 47 8.96 -65.11 36.40
CA VAL A 47 9.99 -64.55 35.50
C VAL A 47 9.65 -63.09 35.22
N GLU A 48 10.12 -62.19 36.09
CA GLU A 48 10.48 -60.84 35.62
C GLU A 48 11.31 -61.05 34.35
N ASN A 49 10.77 -60.63 33.21
CA ASN A 49 11.46 -60.72 31.93
C ASN A 49 12.03 -59.32 31.65
N PRO A 50 13.22 -59.00 32.21
CA PRO A 50 13.79 -57.66 32.10
C PRO A 50 14.00 -57.25 30.65
N GLU A 51 14.19 -58.19 29.73
CA GLU A 51 14.31 -57.92 28.30
C GLU A 51 12.99 -57.41 27.68
N LEU A 52 11.86 -57.98 28.10
CA LEU A 52 10.55 -57.53 27.65
C LEU A 52 10.23 -56.14 28.22
N ASP A 53 10.55 -55.91 29.49
CA ASP A 53 10.35 -54.63 30.15
C ASP A 53 11.22 -53.54 29.52
N GLU A 54 12.50 -53.83 29.23
CA GLU A 54 13.40 -52.93 28.51
C GLU A 54 12.86 -52.59 27.11
N LYS A 55 12.34 -53.59 26.37
CA LYS A 55 11.71 -53.36 25.06
C LYS A 55 10.45 -52.51 25.16
N LEU A 56 9.62 -52.72 26.19
CA LEU A 56 8.43 -51.92 26.42
C LEU A 56 8.79 -50.47 26.75
N ASP A 57 9.79 -50.25 27.59
CA ASP A 57 10.25 -48.92 27.93
C ASP A 57 10.91 -48.22 26.75
N PHE A 58 11.68 -48.93 25.94
CA PHE A 58 12.18 -48.43 24.66
C PHE A 58 11.05 -47.96 23.74
N LEU A 59 10.00 -48.77 23.57
CA LEU A 59 8.86 -48.41 22.72
C LEU A 59 8.05 -47.24 23.30
N ARG A 60 7.84 -47.19 24.61
CA ARG A 60 7.18 -46.07 25.29
C ARG A 60 7.96 -44.78 25.10
N ASN A 61 9.28 -44.83 25.25
CA ASN A 61 10.17 -43.70 25.02
C ASN A 61 10.11 -43.24 23.57
N LYS A 62 10.15 -44.17 22.60
CA LYS A 62 10.02 -43.86 21.18
C LYS A 62 8.68 -43.21 20.84
N ILE A 63 7.57 -43.69 21.41
CA ILE A 63 6.24 -43.08 21.23
C ILE A 63 6.23 -41.65 21.81
N SER A 64 6.83 -41.45 22.99
CA SER A 64 6.94 -40.13 23.61
C SER A 64 7.77 -39.16 22.76
N GLU A 65 8.89 -39.64 22.19
CA GLU A 65 9.76 -38.86 21.31
C GLU A 65 9.04 -38.46 20.02
N VAL A 66 8.44 -39.42 19.30
CA VAL A 66 7.64 -39.15 18.10
C VAL A 66 6.46 -38.22 18.42
N GLY A 67 5.84 -38.36 19.60
CA GLY A 67 4.78 -37.47 20.05
C GLY A 67 5.23 -36.03 20.24
N LYS A 68 6.45 -35.82 20.75
CA LYS A 68 7.05 -34.48 20.88
C LYS A 68 7.38 -33.88 19.52
N GLU A 69 8.02 -34.65 18.64
CA GLU A 69 8.36 -34.24 17.28
C GLU A 69 7.10 -33.88 16.48
N SER A 70 6.06 -34.70 16.56
CA SER A 70 4.77 -34.43 15.92
C SER A 70 4.12 -33.14 16.44
N ALA A 71 4.20 -32.88 17.76
CA ALA A 71 3.69 -31.64 18.34
C ALA A 71 4.50 -30.42 17.89
N GLU A 72 5.81 -30.55 17.73
CA GLU A 72 6.67 -29.50 17.19
C GLU A 72 6.38 -29.21 15.71
N LEU A 73 6.34 -30.24 14.87
CA LEU A 73 6.00 -30.11 13.45
C LEU A 73 4.62 -29.47 13.25
N ASN A 74 3.63 -29.83 14.07
CA ASN A 74 2.31 -29.21 14.00
C ASN A 74 2.33 -27.72 14.40
N ARG A 75 3.20 -27.30 15.33
CA ARG A 75 3.39 -25.88 15.65
C ARG A 75 4.02 -25.13 14.47
N GLU A 76 5.03 -25.72 13.83
CA GLU A 76 5.67 -25.14 12.65
C GLU A 76 4.68 -25.00 11.48
N LEU A 77 3.87 -26.02 11.23
CA LEU A 77 2.84 -26.00 10.19
C LEU A 77 1.86 -24.86 10.42
N GLN A 78 1.34 -24.70 11.65
CA GLN A 78 0.45 -23.58 11.98
C GLN A 78 1.15 -22.21 11.88
N ALA A 79 2.45 -22.12 12.16
CA ALA A 79 3.20 -20.88 11.99
C ALA A 79 3.33 -20.51 10.50
N LEU A 80 3.64 -21.49 9.66
CA LEU A 80 3.70 -21.35 8.20
C LEU A 80 2.35 -20.98 7.60
N GLU A 81 1.25 -21.58 8.05
CA GLU A 81 -0.10 -21.21 7.60
C GLU A 81 -0.41 -19.74 7.90
N ARG A 82 -0.11 -19.26 9.11
CA ARG A 82 -0.29 -17.85 9.47
C ARG A 82 0.57 -16.94 8.62
N GLN A 83 1.83 -17.33 8.37
CA GLN A 83 2.73 -16.56 7.50
C GLN A 83 2.22 -16.51 6.06
N SER A 84 1.71 -17.63 5.53
CA SER A 84 1.11 -17.68 4.19
C SER A 84 -0.08 -16.74 4.09
N MET A 85 -1.01 -16.78 5.05
CA MET A 85 -2.18 -15.90 5.06
C MET A 85 -1.78 -14.41 5.10
N LEU A 86 -0.78 -14.05 5.90
CA LEU A 86 -0.27 -12.68 5.97
C LEU A 86 0.41 -12.27 4.65
N SER A 87 1.17 -13.18 4.04
CA SER A 87 1.79 -12.97 2.73
C SER A 87 0.74 -12.73 1.65
N ASP A 88 -0.30 -13.57 1.59
CA ASP A 88 -1.39 -13.46 0.62
C ASP A 88 -2.14 -12.13 0.78
N HIS A 89 -2.42 -11.73 2.03
CA HIS A 89 -3.01 -10.42 2.31
C HIS A 89 -2.08 -9.28 1.85
N SER A 90 -0.78 -9.37 2.13
CA SER A 90 0.16 -8.33 1.71
C SER A 90 0.27 -8.23 0.18
N ALA A 91 0.24 -9.36 -0.52
CA ALA A 91 0.26 -9.41 -1.97
C ALA A 91 -1.01 -8.78 -2.54
N ALA A 92 -2.18 -9.11 -1.98
CA ALA A 92 -3.45 -8.51 -2.38
C ALA A 92 -3.46 -6.99 -2.16
N SER A 93 -2.99 -6.50 -1.00
CA SER A 93 -2.90 -5.06 -0.72
C SER A 93 -1.92 -4.34 -1.66
N LEU A 94 -0.80 -4.98 -2.03
CA LEU A 94 0.14 -4.42 -3.01
C LEU A 94 -0.47 -4.36 -4.41
N THR A 95 -1.21 -5.40 -4.81
CA THR A 95 -1.94 -5.40 -6.09
C THR A 95 -2.99 -4.30 -6.12
N GLU A 96 -3.77 -4.13 -5.04
CA GLU A 96 -4.76 -3.05 -4.93
C GLU A 96 -4.10 -1.67 -5.01
N ALA A 97 -2.98 -1.46 -4.30
CA ALA A 97 -2.23 -0.21 -4.38
C ALA A 97 -1.71 0.06 -5.80
N LEU A 98 -1.22 -0.97 -6.50
CA LEU A 98 -0.78 -0.86 -7.89
C LEU A 98 -1.94 -0.49 -8.82
N GLU A 99 -3.09 -1.13 -8.66
CA GLU A 99 -4.31 -0.80 -9.42
C GLU A 99 -4.74 0.64 -9.17
N LEU A 100 -4.69 1.12 -7.92
CA LEU A 100 -4.97 2.51 -7.60
C LEU A 100 -3.98 3.45 -8.29
N TYR A 101 -2.68 3.16 -8.31
CA TYR A 101 -1.70 3.96 -9.06
C TYR A 101 -1.96 3.96 -10.57
N GLN A 102 -2.36 2.82 -11.13
CA GLN A 102 -2.72 2.70 -12.54
C GLN A 102 -4.02 3.46 -12.86
N GLN A 103 -5.04 3.39 -12.02
CA GLN A 103 -6.28 4.17 -12.15
C GLN A 103 -6.02 5.67 -11.97
N LEU A 104 -5.09 6.02 -11.08
CA LEU A 104 -4.63 7.38 -10.89
C LEU A 104 -3.73 7.85 -12.03
N ALA A 105 -3.58 7.05 -13.11
CA ALA A 105 -2.89 7.31 -14.37
C ALA A 105 -2.43 8.75 -14.45
N ALA A 106 -1.31 8.99 -13.78
CA ALA A 106 -0.78 10.32 -13.62
C ALA A 106 -0.50 10.89 -15.00
N ASP A 107 -0.16 10.03 -15.96
CA ASP A 107 0.16 10.36 -17.33
C ASP A 107 -0.90 11.25 -18.01
N GLU A 108 -2.20 10.93 -17.94
CA GLU A 108 -3.23 11.71 -18.65
C GLU A 108 -3.48 13.07 -17.99
N LYS A 109 -3.56 13.12 -16.64
CA LYS A 109 -3.73 14.38 -15.91
C LYS A 109 -2.47 15.24 -15.90
N PHE A 110 -1.30 14.61 -15.90
CA PHE A 110 -0.01 15.26 -15.95
C PHE A 110 0.26 15.80 -17.35
N GLU A 111 -0.10 15.07 -18.41
CA GLU A 111 -0.06 15.55 -19.78
C GLU A 111 -0.99 16.75 -19.97
N GLU A 112 -2.21 16.70 -19.43
CA GLU A 112 -3.12 17.85 -19.44
C GLU A 112 -2.54 19.06 -18.68
N LEU A 113 -1.91 18.83 -17.52
CA LEU A 113 -1.24 19.88 -16.74
C LEU A 113 -0.07 20.50 -17.53
N VAL A 114 0.78 19.68 -18.14
CA VAL A 114 1.93 20.12 -18.95
C VAL A 114 1.46 20.93 -20.16
N ARG A 115 0.40 20.47 -20.84
CA ARG A 115 -0.21 21.22 -21.95
C ARG A 115 -0.74 22.57 -21.47
N THR A 116 -1.47 22.59 -20.37
CA THR A 116 -2.04 23.82 -19.80
C THR A 116 -0.95 24.81 -19.36
N ALA A 117 0.16 24.32 -18.80
CA ALA A 117 1.31 25.13 -18.43
C ALA A 117 2.01 25.73 -19.66
N SER A 118 2.17 24.96 -20.75
CA SER A 118 2.71 25.48 -22.02
C SER A 118 1.80 26.54 -22.64
N ASP A 119 0.49 26.32 -22.66
CA ASP A 119 -0.50 27.29 -23.14
C ASP A 119 -0.48 28.58 -22.30
N PHE A 120 -0.27 28.47 -20.99
CA PHE A 120 -0.11 29.63 -20.12
C PHE A 120 1.18 30.39 -20.44
N GLN A 121 2.31 29.68 -20.57
CA GLN A 121 3.61 30.28 -20.89
C GLN A 121 3.57 31.05 -22.20
N THR A 122 3.00 30.45 -23.26
CA THR A 122 2.85 31.11 -24.56
C THR A 122 1.94 32.34 -24.48
N LYS A 123 0.84 32.30 -23.71
CA LYS A 123 0.00 33.48 -23.47
C LYS A 123 0.72 34.60 -22.73
N VAL A 124 1.54 34.27 -21.74
CA VAL A 124 2.35 35.26 -21.02
C VAL A 124 3.40 35.88 -21.93
N GLU A 125 4.08 35.08 -22.75
CA GLU A 125 5.06 35.56 -23.71
C GLU A 125 4.43 36.49 -24.75
N ASN A 126 3.27 36.10 -25.30
CA ASN A 126 2.49 36.94 -26.23
C ASN A 126 1.99 38.24 -25.58
N LEU A 127 1.65 38.21 -24.29
CA LEU A 127 1.25 39.41 -23.55
C LEU A 127 2.45 40.34 -23.33
N ALA A 128 3.62 39.78 -23.00
CA ALA A 128 4.86 40.53 -22.84
C ALA A 128 5.30 41.19 -24.15
N THR A 129 5.26 40.47 -25.27
CA THR A 129 5.60 41.02 -26.59
C THR A 129 4.62 42.12 -26.99
N ARG A 130 3.31 41.92 -26.81
CA ARG A 130 2.29 42.95 -27.08
C ARG A 130 2.49 44.20 -26.23
N MET A 131 2.87 44.06 -24.95
CA MET A 131 3.18 45.21 -24.10
C MET A 131 4.41 45.98 -24.60
N VAL A 132 5.46 45.29 -25.04
CA VAL A 132 6.65 45.93 -25.62
C VAL A 132 6.27 46.66 -26.91
N GLU A 133 5.58 46.00 -27.83
CA GLU A 133 5.08 46.59 -29.08
C GLU A 133 4.19 47.81 -28.84
N ASP A 134 3.28 47.78 -27.87
CA ASP A 134 2.43 48.92 -27.51
C ASP A 134 3.25 50.09 -26.95
N THR A 135 4.28 49.80 -26.13
CA THR A 135 5.17 50.85 -25.62
C THR A 135 6.02 51.46 -26.74
N GLU A 136 6.48 50.66 -27.69
CA GLU A 136 7.20 51.11 -28.88
C GLU A 136 6.28 51.89 -29.82
N HIS A 137 5.05 51.43 -30.07
CA HIS A 137 4.04 52.16 -30.83
C HIS A 137 3.71 53.51 -30.19
N ARG A 138 3.56 53.54 -28.86
CA ARG A 138 3.32 54.79 -28.11
C ARG A 138 4.52 55.73 -28.20
N ARG A 139 5.76 55.22 -28.12
CA ARG A 139 6.98 56.02 -28.33
C ARG A 139 7.08 56.53 -29.77
N ALA A 140 6.89 55.67 -30.77
CA ALA A 140 6.92 56.03 -32.18
C ALA A 140 5.82 57.04 -32.55
N LYS A 141 4.62 56.91 -31.98
CA LYS A 141 3.52 57.86 -32.14
C LYS A 141 3.87 59.21 -31.51
N LYS A 142 4.47 59.23 -30.31
CA LYS A 142 4.98 60.46 -29.66
C LYS A 142 6.07 61.15 -30.50
N ILE A 143 6.96 60.38 -31.11
CA ILE A 143 8.01 60.91 -31.99
C ILE A 143 7.39 61.47 -33.28
N ARG A 144 6.38 60.79 -33.87
CA ARG A 144 5.67 61.30 -35.06
C ARG A 144 4.85 62.56 -34.76
N THR A 145 4.20 62.67 -33.60
CA THR A 145 3.51 63.90 -33.20
C THR A 145 4.51 65.02 -32.89
N SER A 146 5.66 64.71 -32.27
CA SER A 146 6.75 65.67 -32.06
C SER A 146 7.38 66.16 -33.38
N ASN A 147 7.54 65.29 -34.38
CA ASN A 147 8.02 65.67 -35.72
C ASN A 147 6.97 66.43 -36.54
N GLY A 148 5.67 66.18 -36.30
CA GLY A 148 4.56 66.94 -36.89
C GLY A 148 4.37 68.33 -36.27
N GLU A 149 4.77 68.51 -35.01
CA GLU A 149 4.75 69.81 -34.32
C GLU A 149 6.06 70.60 -34.51
N MET A 150 7.14 69.99 -34.98
CA MET A 150 8.42 70.69 -35.23
C MET A 150 8.37 71.69 -36.41
N PHE A 151 7.29 71.69 -37.21
CA PHE A 151 7.11 72.64 -38.32
C PHE A 151 5.92 73.60 -38.17
N ARG A 152 5.37 73.75 -36.96
CA ARG A 152 4.38 74.81 -36.67
C ARG A 152 4.63 75.45 -35.32
N LEU A 153 5.67 76.27 -35.24
CA LEU A 153 5.73 77.42 -34.34
C LEU A 153 6.63 78.47 -35.01
N ASN A 154 6.06 79.15 -36.00
CA ASN A 154 6.52 80.46 -36.37
C ASN A 154 6.09 81.42 -35.26
N ASN A 155 7.07 82.15 -34.75
CA ASN A 155 6.98 83.53 -34.26
C ASN A 155 5.81 83.84 -33.34
N ASP A 156 6.04 83.73 -32.03
CA ASP A 156 5.59 84.77 -31.11
C ASP A 156 6.74 85.07 -30.15
N GLU A 157 7.17 86.34 -30.18
CA GLU A 157 8.08 86.93 -29.21
C GLU A 157 7.50 86.79 -27.81
N GLY A 158 8.19 86.05 -26.96
CA GLY A 158 7.89 86.00 -25.55
C GLY A 158 9.03 85.32 -24.81
N LEU A 159 9.56 86.03 -23.80
CA LEU A 159 10.54 85.59 -22.79
C LEU A 159 12.05 85.64 -23.09
N LEU A 160 12.52 85.97 -24.31
CA LEU A 160 13.97 86.00 -24.61
C LEU A 160 14.54 87.35 -25.08
N SER A 161 13.76 88.44 -25.00
CA SER A 161 14.22 89.79 -25.41
C SER A 161 14.81 90.63 -24.28
N ALA A 162 14.89 90.11 -23.05
CA ALA A 162 15.41 90.87 -21.91
C ALA A 162 16.93 91.03 -22.03
N THR A 163 17.44 92.26 -21.97
CA THR A 163 18.88 92.54 -21.97
C THR A 163 19.48 92.21 -20.60
N LEU A 164 20.79 91.94 -20.57
CA LEU A 164 21.50 91.51 -19.36
C LEU A 164 21.34 92.52 -18.21
N GLU A 165 21.24 93.80 -18.54
CA GLU A 165 21.01 94.88 -17.58
C GLU A 165 19.62 94.78 -16.89
N GLU A 166 18.58 94.33 -17.61
CA GLU A 166 17.22 94.18 -17.06
C GLU A 166 17.11 92.99 -16.10
N LEU A 167 17.84 91.91 -16.37
CA LEU A 167 17.97 90.76 -15.46
C LEU A 167 18.78 91.09 -14.20
N GLN A 168 19.73 92.03 -14.31
CA GLN A 168 20.55 92.46 -13.18
C GLN A 168 19.77 93.34 -12.21
N VAL A 169 18.92 94.24 -12.72
CA VAL A 169 17.98 95.04 -11.91
C VAL A 169 16.97 94.14 -11.19
N PHE A 170 16.42 93.12 -11.86
CA PHE A 170 15.49 92.17 -11.23
C PHE A 170 16.16 91.35 -10.12
N GLY A 171 17.44 91.04 -10.25
CA GLY A 171 18.22 90.34 -9.22
C GLY A 171 18.49 91.18 -7.97
N ASP A 172 18.65 92.50 -8.13
CA ASP A 172 18.89 93.42 -7.02
C ASP A 172 17.58 93.82 -6.30
N ASP A 173 16.46 93.88 -7.04
CA ASP A 173 15.11 94.07 -6.47
C ASP A 173 14.66 92.88 -5.61
N ILE A 174 15.02 91.64 -6.00
CA ILE A 174 14.72 90.45 -5.19
C ILE A 174 15.55 90.39 -3.91
N LYS A 175 16.77 90.93 -3.90
CA LYS A 175 17.62 90.98 -2.70
C LYS A 175 17.15 92.03 -1.70
N THR A 176 16.62 93.15 -2.17
CA THR A 176 16.10 94.24 -1.31
C THR A 176 14.72 93.95 -0.73
N LEU A 177 13.98 92.99 -1.28
CA LEU A 177 12.71 92.48 -0.73
C LEU A 177 12.89 91.36 0.32
N ARG A 178 14.14 90.96 0.60
CA ARG A 178 14.49 89.96 1.61
C ARG A 178 15.42 90.54 2.68
N ASP A 179 15.11 91.74 3.16
CA ASP A 179 15.52 92.28 4.47
C ASP A 179 14.33 92.98 5.13
#